data_AF-A0A922MH43-F1
#
_entry.id   AF-A0A922MH43-F1
#
_cell.length_a   1.000
_cell.length_b   1.000
_cell.length_c   1.000
_cell.angle_alpha   90.00
_cell.angle_beta   90.00
_cell.angle_gamma   90.00
#
_symmetry.space_group_name_H-M   'P 1'
#
loop_
_entity.id
_entity.type
_entity.pdbx_description
1 polymer ?
#
loop_
_entity_poly.entity_id
_entity_poly.type
_entity_poly.pdbx_seq_one_letter_code
_entity_poly.pdbx_strand_id
1 'polypeptide(L)'
;MTNLGERVLLERLIRRRLHCLAVHIASYLQLKDGRTRVLSDWACYKVTQPHLDNESAAREIGDKLRNVPGISYTTIAMKAAEKGRKALAIKILEYETHSKLQVPLLLTLGEGPTALLKATASGDTDLIYIVLLHLKEKMGKREFELTIRSFSLAHALYIKYCANNNREALRQVYVQEDDFQGQAATHIRDAIEQTNPGSIEASLISARECYKKGKNDLGVSICEDGRKLCKQQSSLQETYGTSFVGLSLHDSVRTLLELGEIKLADKLRSEYRMPDRRYWWLRILTLADKDDWAELERFSKSKKSPVGYEPFVDACLKYCKQDEALKYLPRCSDDIKVKYYVKAGFYEEAAEVAFEQKDESALLFVQNKCPLNETTKHAKISSLLERLPIKK
;
A
#
# COMPACT_ATOMS: atom_id res chain seq x y z
N MET A 1 -52.01 -35.75 -32.10
CA MET A 1 -52.21 -34.39 -32.66
C MET A 1 -51.87 -33.39 -31.57
N THR A 2 -50.68 -32.80 -31.61
CA THR A 2 -50.29 -31.76 -30.65
C THR A 2 -50.97 -30.45 -31.04
N ASN A 3 -51.71 -29.85 -30.09
CA ASN A 3 -52.44 -28.60 -30.29
C ASN A 3 -51.56 -27.56 -30.98
N LEU A 4 -52.10 -26.92 -32.02
CA LEU A 4 -51.42 -25.92 -32.84
C LEU A 4 -51.34 -24.58 -32.09
N GLY A 5 -50.67 -24.57 -30.93
CA GLY A 5 -50.49 -23.36 -30.14
C GLY A 5 -49.65 -22.32 -30.88
N GLU A 6 -49.83 -21.04 -30.54
CA GLU A 6 -49.17 -19.88 -31.16
C GLU A 6 -47.64 -20.05 -31.29
N ARG A 7 -47.01 -20.67 -30.27
CA ARG A 7 -45.57 -21.00 -30.27
C ARG A 7 -45.20 -22.08 -31.30
N VAL A 8 -46.03 -23.11 -31.45
CA VAL A 8 -45.81 -24.22 -32.40
C VAL A 8 -45.99 -23.74 -33.84
N LEU A 9 -46.96 -22.85 -34.08
CA LEU A 9 -47.16 -22.20 -35.37
C LEU A 9 -45.91 -21.39 -35.77
N LEU A 10 -45.40 -20.55 -34.86
CA LEU A 10 -44.17 -19.79 -35.10
C LEU A 10 -42.96 -20.70 -35.38
N GLU A 11 -42.76 -21.75 -34.59
CA GLU A 11 -41.66 -22.70 -34.82
C GLU A 11 -41.74 -23.37 -36.19
N ARG A 12 -42.94 -23.73 -36.65
CA ARG A 12 -43.14 -24.31 -37.99
C ARG A 12 -42.82 -23.31 -39.10
N LEU A 13 -43.21 -22.04 -38.94
CA LEU A 13 -42.92 -20.98 -39.90
C LEU A 13 -41.42 -20.69 -39.98
N ILE A 14 -40.75 -20.64 -38.82
CA ILE A 14 -39.30 -20.48 -38.71
C ILE A 14 -38.59 -21.65 -39.43
N ARG A 15 -38.96 -22.91 -39.14
CA ARG A 15 -38.38 -24.10 -39.80
C ARG A 15 -38.58 -24.12 -41.32
N ARG A 16 -39.67 -23.53 -41.81
CA ARG A 16 -39.97 -23.37 -43.25
C ARG A 16 -39.33 -22.13 -43.88
N ARG A 17 -38.50 -21.39 -43.12
CA ARG A 17 -37.78 -20.18 -43.56
C ARG A 17 -38.70 -19.00 -43.90
N LEU A 18 -39.93 -19.02 -43.42
CA LEU A 18 -40.92 -17.94 -43.60
C LEU A 18 -40.75 -16.87 -42.52
N HIS A 19 -39.54 -16.34 -42.35
CA HIS A 19 -39.20 -15.42 -41.26
C HIS A 19 -40.01 -14.12 -41.30
N CYS A 20 -40.24 -13.54 -42.48
CA CYS A 20 -41.06 -12.32 -42.61
C CYS A 20 -42.48 -12.56 -42.12
N LEU A 21 -43.13 -13.64 -42.57
CA LEU A 21 -44.49 -13.99 -42.14
C LEU A 21 -44.54 -14.29 -40.63
N ALA A 22 -43.53 -14.99 -40.11
CA ALA A 22 -43.41 -15.28 -38.69
C ALA A 22 -43.27 -14.01 -37.83
N VAL A 23 -42.54 -12.98 -38.28
CA VAL A 23 -42.44 -11.69 -37.57
C VAL A 23 -43.79 -10.97 -37.53
N HIS A 24 -44.53 -10.94 -38.65
CA HIS A 24 -45.85 -10.30 -38.71
C HIS A 24 -46.85 -11.00 -37.79
N ILE A 25 -46.88 -12.33 -37.82
CA ILE A 25 -47.75 -13.14 -36.95
C ILE A 25 -47.36 -12.96 -35.47
N ALA A 26 -46.07 -12.97 -35.14
CA ALA A 26 -45.61 -12.76 -33.77
C ALA A 26 -45.99 -11.36 -33.24
N SER A 27 -45.93 -10.34 -34.11
CA SER A 27 -46.30 -8.96 -33.76
C SER A 27 -47.81 -8.81 -33.60
N TYR A 28 -48.59 -9.43 -34.49
CA TYR A 28 -50.05 -9.45 -34.43
C TYR A 28 -50.56 -10.14 -33.17
N LEU A 29 -49.93 -11.26 -32.79
CA LEU A 29 -50.25 -12.03 -31.57
C LEU A 29 -49.64 -11.43 -30.30
N GLN A 30 -48.91 -10.30 -30.39
CA GLN A 30 -48.27 -9.60 -29.25
C GLN A 30 -47.40 -10.51 -28.36
N LEU A 31 -46.72 -11.47 -28.98
CA LEU A 31 -45.86 -12.42 -28.25
C LEU A 31 -44.59 -11.71 -27.78
N LYS A 32 -44.43 -11.58 -26.45
CA LYS A 32 -43.33 -10.85 -25.79
C LYS A 32 -41.93 -11.18 -26.36
N ASP A 33 -41.65 -12.46 -26.64
CA ASP A 33 -40.35 -12.91 -27.18
C ASP A 33 -40.42 -13.41 -28.63
N GLY A 34 -41.59 -13.36 -29.26
CA GLY A 34 -41.82 -13.96 -30.57
C GLY A 34 -40.96 -13.33 -31.67
N ARG A 35 -40.88 -11.99 -31.67
CA ARG A 35 -40.07 -11.24 -32.64
C ARG A 35 -38.58 -11.48 -32.47
N THR A 36 -38.08 -11.43 -31.23
CA THR A 36 -36.67 -11.69 -30.89
C THR A 36 -36.26 -13.09 -31.35
N ARG A 37 -37.07 -14.11 -31.06
CA ARG A 37 -36.80 -15.49 -31.45
C ARG A 37 -36.74 -15.70 -32.97
N VAL A 38 -37.68 -15.12 -33.71
CA VAL A 38 -37.71 -15.23 -35.18
C VAL A 38 -36.48 -14.55 -35.81
N LEU A 39 -36.08 -13.38 -35.27
CA LEU A 39 -34.95 -12.61 -35.78
C LEU A 39 -33.60 -13.27 -35.43
N SER A 40 -33.45 -13.82 -34.22
CA SER A 40 -32.27 -14.61 -33.86
C SER A 40 -32.11 -15.84 -34.76
N ASP A 41 -33.20 -16.56 -35.06
CA ASP A 41 -33.15 -17.71 -35.96
C ASP A 41 -32.83 -17.31 -37.40
N TRP A 42 -33.44 -16.21 -37.90
CA TRP A 42 -33.10 -15.63 -39.20
C TRP A 42 -31.61 -15.28 -39.30
N ALA A 43 -31.04 -14.66 -38.27
CA ALA A 43 -29.63 -14.30 -38.25
C ALA A 43 -28.72 -15.54 -38.22
N CYS A 44 -29.06 -16.56 -37.42
CA CYS A 44 -28.39 -17.86 -37.40
C CYS A 44 -28.44 -18.54 -38.78
N TYR A 45 -29.58 -18.51 -39.46
CA TYR A 45 -29.70 -19.04 -40.82
C TYR A 45 -28.85 -18.24 -41.82
N LYS A 46 -28.83 -16.91 -41.70
CA LYS A 46 -28.08 -16.00 -42.57
C LYS A 46 -26.57 -16.25 -42.46
N VAL A 47 -26.02 -16.43 -41.26
CA VAL A 47 -24.59 -16.71 -41.08
C VAL A 47 -24.18 -18.07 -41.64
N THR A 48 -25.09 -19.03 -41.76
CA THR A 48 -24.79 -20.34 -42.37
C THR A 48 -24.70 -20.32 -43.90
N GLN A 49 -25.07 -19.23 -44.57
CA GLN A 49 -25.08 -19.16 -46.03
C GLN A 49 -23.66 -18.98 -46.60
N PRO A 50 -23.10 -19.95 -47.35
CA PRO A 50 -21.69 -19.94 -47.74
C PRO A 50 -21.36 -18.91 -48.83
N HIS A 51 -22.36 -18.48 -49.63
CA HIS A 51 -22.17 -17.58 -50.76
C HIS A 51 -22.15 -16.09 -50.38
N LEU A 52 -22.50 -15.76 -49.14
CA LEU A 52 -22.54 -14.37 -48.69
C LEU A 52 -21.16 -13.90 -48.26
N ASP A 53 -20.79 -12.70 -48.67
CA ASP A 53 -19.64 -12.00 -48.13
C ASP A 53 -19.79 -11.74 -46.61
N ASN A 54 -18.68 -11.84 -45.87
CA ASN A 54 -18.67 -11.73 -44.41
C ASN A 54 -19.03 -10.30 -43.95
N GLU A 55 -18.53 -9.26 -44.61
CA GLU A 55 -18.81 -7.88 -44.20
C GLU A 55 -20.26 -7.51 -44.46
N SER A 56 -20.75 -7.87 -45.65
CA SER A 56 -22.12 -7.60 -46.08
C SER A 56 -23.12 -8.33 -45.18
N ALA A 57 -22.85 -9.59 -44.82
CA ALA A 57 -23.68 -10.35 -43.90
C ALA A 57 -23.68 -9.76 -42.49
N ALA A 58 -22.51 -9.36 -41.96
CA ALA A 58 -22.41 -8.74 -40.64
C ALA A 58 -23.14 -7.40 -40.57
N ARG A 59 -23.03 -6.57 -41.62
CA ARG A 59 -23.73 -5.28 -41.71
C ARG A 59 -25.24 -5.45 -41.74
N GLU A 60 -25.75 -6.36 -42.57
CA GLU A 60 -27.20 -6.61 -42.66
C GLU A 60 -27.78 -7.14 -41.33
N ILE A 61 -27.04 -8.01 -40.65
CA ILE A 61 -27.41 -8.50 -39.31
C ILE A 61 -27.36 -7.36 -38.30
N GLY A 62 -26.29 -6.57 -38.30
CA GLY A 62 -26.16 -5.40 -37.44
C GLY A 62 -27.33 -4.42 -37.59
N ASP A 63 -27.63 -4.01 -38.83
CA ASP A 63 -28.66 -3.02 -39.14
C ASP A 63 -30.08 -3.49 -38.76
N LYS A 64 -30.40 -4.78 -38.98
CA LYS A 64 -31.72 -5.32 -38.65
C LYS A 64 -31.90 -5.61 -37.16
N LEU A 65 -30.82 -5.92 -36.43
CA LEU A 65 -30.91 -6.36 -35.03
C LEU A 65 -30.59 -5.25 -34.01
N ARG A 66 -29.92 -4.15 -34.42
CA ARG A 66 -29.44 -3.08 -33.52
C ARG A 66 -30.52 -2.50 -32.60
N ASN A 67 -31.75 -2.37 -33.10
CA ASN A 67 -32.86 -1.75 -32.38
C ASN A 67 -33.79 -2.77 -31.69
N VAL A 68 -33.40 -4.04 -31.63
CA VAL A 68 -34.23 -5.10 -31.03
C VAL A 68 -33.67 -5.49 -29.67
N PRO A 69 -34.38 -5.19 -28.57
CA PRO A 69 -33.89 -5.50 -27.22
C PRO A 69 -33.86 -7.02 -26.98
N GLY A 70 -32.87 -7.48 -26.22
CA GLY A 70 -32.75 -8.87 -25.78
C GLY A 70 -32.10 -9.84 -26.80
N ILE A 71 -31.58 -9.35 -27.92
CA ILE A 71 -30.80 -10.18 -28.85
C ILE A 71 -29.37 -10.33 -28.34
N SER A 72 -28.91 -11.58 -28.20
CA SER A 72 -27.50 -11.89 -27.94
C SER A 72 -26.78 -12.16 -29.26
N TYR A 73 -25.86 -11.27 -29.63
CA TYR A 73 -25.03 -11.43 -30.82
C TYR A 73 -24.02 -12.57 -30.64
N THR A 74 -23.66 -12.91 -29.40
CA THR A 74 -22.82 -14.07 -29.05
C THR A 74 -23.39 -15.38 -29.60
N THR A 75 -24.70 -15.62 -29.49
CA THR A 75 -25.32 -16.85 -30.00
C THR A 75 -25.22 -16.98 -31.52
N ILE A 76 -25.41 -15.87 -32.23
CA ILE A 76 -25.31 -15.79 -33.69
C ILE A 76 -23.84 -15.98 -34.12
N ALA A 77 -22.91 -15.34 -33.42
CA ALA A 77 -21.47 -15.47 -33.67
C ALA A 77 -20.97 -16.91 -33.41
N MET A 78 -21.42 -17.59 -32.35
CA MET A 78 -21.11 -19.00 -32.12
C MET A 78 -21.57 -19.86 -33.30
N LYS A 79 -22.78 -19.63 -33.81
CA LYS A 79 -23.29 -20.37 -34.99
C LYS A 79 -22.45 -20.13 -36.24
N ALA A 80 -21.96 -18.90 -36.44
CA ALA A 80 -21.04 -18.58 -37.53
C ALA A 80 -19.71 -19.32 -37.37
N ALA A 81 -19.17 -19.36 -36.14
CA ALA A 81 -17.92 -20.05 -35.81
C ALA A 81 -18.01 -21.57 -35.99
N GLU A 82 -19.10 -22.21 -35.56
CA GLU A 82 -19.38 -23.63 -35.80
C GLU A 82 -19.37 -24.01 -37.28
N LYS A 83 -19.73 -23.06 -38.16
CA LYS A 83 -19.71 -23.22 -39.62
C LYS A 83 -18.37 -22.85 -40.25
N GLY A 84 -17.33 -22.63 -39.45
CA GLY A 84 -15.99 -22.29 -39.93
C GLY A 84 -15.83 -20.82 -40.35
N ARG A 85 -16.87 -19.98 -40.23
CA ARG A 85 -16.83 -18.57 -40.65
C ARG A 85 -16.34 -17.67 -39.51
N LYS A 86 -15.09 -17.86 -39.10
CA LYS A 86 -14.49 -17.13 -37.96
C LYS A 86 -14.50 -15.61 -38.14
N ALA A 87 -14.11 -15.11 -39.31
CA ALA A 87 -14.09 -13.67 -39.59
C ALA A 87 -15.48 -13.02 -39.46
N LEU A 88 -16.53 -13.71 -39.92
CA LEU A 88 -17.91 -13.26 -39.73
C LEU A 88 -18.31 -13.26 -38.24
N ALA A 89 -17.94 -14.30 -37.49
CA ALA A 89 -18.22 -14.39 -36.06
C ALA A 89 -17.61 -13.22 -35.28
N ILE A 90 -16.35 -12.87 -35.58
CA ILE A 90 -15.64 -11.74 -34.96
C ILE A 90 -16.35 -10.42 -35.29
N LYS A 91 -16.76 -10.22 -36.54
CA LYS A 91 -17.45 -8.99 -36.95
C LYS A 91 -18.84 -8.85 -36.30
N ILE A 92 -19.56 -9.95 -36.15
CA ILE A 92 -20.85 -9.96 -35.44
C ILE A 92 -20.67 -9.62 -33.96
N LEU A 93 -19.59 -10.11 -33.34
CA LEU A 93 -19.28 -9.82 -31.94
C LEU A 93 -19.02 -8.35 -31.67
N GLU A 94 -18.60 -7.55 -32.65
CA GLU A 94 -18.42 -6.10 -32.46
C GLU A 94 -19.72 -5.39 -32.05
N TYR A 95 -20.88 -5.95 -32.40
CA TYR A 95 -22.19 -5.42 -32.02
C TYR A 95 -22.66 -5.86 -30.62
N GLU A 96 -21.96 -6.82 -29.99
CA GLU A 96 -22.29 -7.26 -28.63
C GLU A 96 -21.84 -6.20 -27.61
N THR A 97 -22.79 -5.67 -26.84
CA THR A 97 -22.54 -4.65 -25.81
C THR A 97 -22.00 -5.25 -24.52
N HIS A 98 -22.27 -6.53 -24.25
CA HIS A 98 -21.89 -7.18 -23.01
C HIS A 98 -20.49 -7.81 -23.12
N SER A 99 -19.48 -7.12 -22.59
CA SER A 99 -18.08 -7.60 -22.60
C SER A 99 -17.92 -8.99 -21.96
N LYS A 100 -18.71 -9.33 -20.93
CA LYS A 100 -18.70 -10.65 -20.27
C LYS A 100 -19.09 -11.82 -21.18
N LEU A 101 -19.89 -11.56 -22.22
CA LEU A 101 -20.28 -12.57 -23.21
C LEU A 101 -19.35 -12.54 -24.43
N GLN A 102 -18.92 -11.33 -24.81
CA GLN A 102 -18.05 -11.10 -25.96
C GLN A 102 -16.64 -11.68 -25.75
N VAL A 103 -16.00 -11.38 -24.62
CA VAL A 103 -14.59 -11.73 -24.36
C VAL A 103 -14.34 -13.24 -24.33
N PRO A 104 -15.13 -14.07 -23.61
CA PRO A 104 -14.93 -15.51 -23.63
C PRO A 104 -15.05 -16.11 -25.04
N LEU A 105 -16.01 -15.63 -25.85
CA LEU A 105 -16.16 -16.11 -27.22
C LEU A 105 -14.94 -15.72 -28.07
N LEU A 106 -14.45 -14.48 -27.97
CA LEU A 106 -13.22 -14.05 -28.66
C LEU A 106 -12.01 -14.94 -28.32
N LEU A 107 -11.86 -15.33 -27.05
CA LEU A 107 -10.81 -16.27 -26.63
C LEU A 107 -10.96 -17.63 -27.33
N THR A 108 -12.17 -18.19 -27.37
CA THR A 108 -12.39 -19.49 -28.07
C THR A 108 -12.16 -19.41 -29.59
N LEU A 109 -12.32 -18.23 -30.20
CA LEU A 109 -12.06 -18.00 -31.62
C LEU A 109 -10.56 -17.86 -31.93
N GLY A 110 -9.71 -17.73 -30.91
CA GLY A 110 -8.26 -17.51 -31.04
C GLY A 110 -7.87 -16.03 -31.12
N GLU A 111 -8.80 -15.10 -30.90
CA GLU A 111 -8.59 -13.65 -31.00
C GLU A 111 -8.12 -13.06 -29.66
N GLY A 112 -6.98 -13.55 -29.17
CA GLY A 112 -6.44 -13.20 -27.85
C GLY A 112 -6.19 -11.70 -27.63
N PRO A 113 -5.43 -11.01 -28.50
CA PRO A 113 -5.17 -9.57 -28.37
C PRO A 113 -6.44 -8.73 -28.42
N THR A 114 -7.38 -9.08 -29.30
CA THR A 114 -8.69 -8.42 -29.41
C THR A 114 -9.53 -8.63 -28.15
N ALA A 115 -9.53 -9.84 -27.59
CA ALA A 115 -10.19 -10.14 -26.31
C ALA A 115 -9.59 -9.30 -25.17
N LEU A 116 -8.27 -9.13 -25.13
CA LEU A 116 -7.59 -8.31 -24.13
C LEU A 116 -7.93 -6.82 -24.27
N LEU A 117 -7.97 -6.30 -25.50
CA LEU A 117 -8.42 -4.93 -25.77
C LEU A 117 -9.86 -4.70 -25.27
N LYS A 118 -10.78 -5.63 -25.53
CA LYS A 118 -12.17 -5.51 -25.07
C LYS A 118 -12.30 -5.67 -23.56
N ALA A 119 -11.53 -6.56 -22.94
CA ALA A 119 -11.49 -6.72 -21.49
C ALA A 119 -10.96 -5.45 -20.79
N THR A 120 -9.86 -4.88 -21.28
CA THR A 120 -9.30 -3.63 -20.74
C THR A 120 -10.24 -2.45 -20.92
N ALA A 121 -10.93 -2.33 -22.05
CA ALA A 121 -11.95 -1.31 -22.28
C ALA A 121 -13.18 -1.45 -21.34
N SER A 122 -13.49 -2.66 -20.89
CA SER A 122 -14.61 -2.90 -19.96
C SER A 122 -14.33 -2.43 -18.53
N GLY A 123 -13.05 -2.28 -18.15
CA GLY A 123 -12.64 -1.96 -16.78
C GLY A 123 -12.85 -3.08 -15.76
N ASP A 124 -13.39 -4.23 -16.16
CA ASP A 124 -13.62 -5.39 -15.29
C ASP A 124 -12.30 -6.15 -15.09
N THR A 125 -11.73 -6.06 -13.88
CA THR A 125 -10.44 -6.69 -13.55
C THR A 125 -10.49 -8.21 -13.63
N ASP A 126 -11.63 -8.82 -13.31
CA ASP A 126 -11.78 -10.28 -13.34
C ASP A 126 -11.74 -10.76 -14.79
N LEU A 127 -12.40 -10.03 -15.69
CA LEU A 127 -12.38 -10.33 -17.11
C LEU A 127 -10.97 -10.19 -17.71
N ILE A 128 -10.21 -9.18 -17.28
CA ILE A 128 -8.82 -9.01 -17.69
C ILE A 128 -7.96 -10.18 -17.19
N TYR A 129 -8.12 -10.63 -15.94
CA TYR A 129 -7.39 -11.78 -15.42
C TYR A 129 -7.74 -13.08 -16.14
N ILE A 130 -9.01 -13.31 -16.48
CA ILE A 130 -9.43 -14.46 -17.28
C ILE A 130 -8.69 -14.49 -18.62
N VAL A 131 -8.62 -13.35 -19.31
CA VAL A 131 -7.87 -13.24 -20.57
C VAL A 131 -6.38 -13.47 -20.34
N LEU A 132 -5.77 -12.79 -19.37
CA LEU A 132 -4.33 -12.92 -19.10
C LEU A 132 -3.91 -14.37 -18.81
N LEU A 133 -4.67 -15.08 -17.99
CA LEU A 133 -4.39 -16.48 -17.65
C LEU A 133 -4.57 -17.39 -18.87
N HIS A 134 -5.62 -17.17 -19.67
CA HIS A 134 -5.83 -17.92 -20.90
C HIS A 134 -4.70 -17.72 -21.91
N LEU A 135 -4.27 -16.47 -22.12
CA LEU A 135 -3.16 -16.15 -23.02
C LEU A 135 -1.83 -16.73 -22.52
N LYS A 136 -1.58 -16.70 -21.21
CA LYS A 136 -0.38 -17.30 -20.61
C LYS A 136 -0.29 -18.81 -20.85
N GLU A 137 -1.42 -19.52 -20.87
CA GLU A 137 -1.47 -20.96 -21.12
C GLU A 137 -1.37 -21.32 -22.61
N LYS A 138 -1.95 -20.50 -23.49
CA LYS A 138 -2.08 -20.82 -24.93
C LYS A 138 -0.99 -20.22 -25.81
N MET A 139 -0.38 -19.12 -25.40
CA MET A 139 0.66 -18.43 -26.17
C MET A 139 2.06 -18.81 -25.69
N GLY A 140 3.05 -18.68 -26.58
CA GLY A 140 4.45 -18.78 -26.18
C GLY A 140 4.83 -17.64 -25.24
N LYS A 141 5.72 -17.89 -24.27
CA LYS A 141 6.11 -16.91 -23.23
C LYS A 141 6.48 -15.52 -23.80
N ARG A 142 7.34 -15.48 -24.82
CA ARG A 142 7.80 -14.22 -25.44
C ARG A 142 6.64 -13.48 -26.13
N GLU A 143 5.77 -14.20 -26.81
CA GLU A 143 4.62 -13.63 -27.53
C GLU A 143 3.59 -13.06 -26.55
N PHE A 144 3.34 -13.78 -25.46
CA PHE A 144 2.50 -13.33 -24.35
C PHE A 144 3.04 -12.03 -23.74
N GLU A 145 4.33 -11.99 -23.40
CA GLU A 145 4.99 -10.81 -22.80
C GLU A 145 4.91 -9.58 -23.73
N LEU A 146 5.19 -9.75 -25.03
CA LEU A 146 5.05 -8.67 -26.02
C LEU A 146 3.60 -8.18 -26.14
N THR A 147 2.63 -9.09 -26.10
CA THR A 147 1.20 -8.76 -26.20
C THR A 147 0.76 -7.95 -25.00
N ILE A 148 1.02 -8.41 -23.77
CA ILE A 148 0.57 -7.69 -22.56
C ILE A 148 1.22 -6.32 -22.44
N ARG A 149 2.46 -6.14 -22.90
CA ARG A 149 3.17 -4.86 -22.87
C ARG A 149 2.50 -3.78 -23.72
N SER A 150 1.80 -4.17 -24.79
CA SER A 150 1.02 -3.24 -25.59
C SER A 150 -0.21 -2.67 -24.86
N PHE A 151 -0.59 -3.27 -23.72
CA PHE A 151 -1.72 -2.87 -22.89
C PHE A 151 -1.27 -2.54 -21.46
N SER A 152 -1.04 -1.26 -21.16
CA SER A 152 -0.50 -0.79 -19.86
C SER A 152 -1.25 -1.33 -18.64
N LEU A 153 -2.59 -1.31 -18.65
CA LEU A 153 -3.42 -1.83 -17.57
C LEU A 153 -3.25 -3.35 -17.38
N ALA A 154 -3.23 -4.10 -18.48
CA ALA A 154 -3.06 -5.55 -18.43
C ALA A 154 -1.66 -5.93 -17.94
N HIS A 155 -0.63 -5.20 -18.37
CA HIS A 155 0.74 -5.37 -17.91
C HIS A 155 0.86 -5.10 -16.40
N ALA A 156 0.28 -4.01 -15.90
CA ALA A 156 0.28 -3.69 -14.47
C ALA A 156 -0.45 -4.76 -13.63
N LEU A 157 -1.59 -5.24 -14.10
CA LEU A 157 -2.33 -6.33 -13.45
C LEU A 157 -1.56 -7.65 -13.47
N TYR A 158 -0.81 -7.93 -14.54
CA TYR A 158 0.07 -9.09 -14.62
C TYR A 158 1.25 -9.00 -13.64
N ILE A 159 1.90 -7.83 -13.52
CA ILE A 159 2.95 -7.59 -12.51
C ILE A 159 2.39 -7.86 -11.11
N LYS A 160 1.19 -7.35 -10.79
CA LYS A 160 0.52 -7.61 -9.52
C LYS A 160 0.24 -9.10 -9.30
N TYR A 161 -0.23 -9.80 -10.34
CA TYR A 161 -0.44 -11.24 -10.28
C TYR A 161 0.86 -12.00 -9.98
N CYS A 162 1.95 -11.66 -10.67
CA CYS A 162 3.27 -12.27 -10.45
C CYS A 162 3.78 -11.99 -9.03
N ALA A 163 3.61 -10.78 -8.50
CA ALA A 163 4.04 -10.43 -7.15
C ALA A 163 3.39 -11.29 -6.05
N ASN A 164 2.17 -11.78 -6.29
CA ASN A 164 1.43 -12.60 -5.33
C ASN A 164 1.63 -14.11 -5.55
N ASN A 165 1.86 -14.56 -6.79
CA ASN A 165 1.81 -15.99 -7.13
C ASN A 165 3.16 -16.57 -7.57
N ASN A 166 4.05 -15.75 -8.14
CA ASN A 166 5.32 -16.25 -8.68
C ASN A 166 6.41 -15.16 -8.70
N ARG A 167 7.31 -15.22 -7.72
CA ARG A 167 8.41 -14.27 -7.53
C ARG A 167 9.44 -14.31 -8.66
N GLU A 168 9.72 -15.49 -9.22
CA GLU A 168 10.69 -15.62 -10.30
C GLU A 168 10.18 -14.98 -11.60
N ALA A 169 8.90 -15.20 -11.91
CA ALA A 169 8.25 -14.54 -13.03
C ALA A 169 8.27 -13.02 -12.87
N LEU A 170 8.02 -12.51 -11.66
CA LEU A 170 8.12 -11.08 -11.37
C LEU A 170 9.52 -10.52 -11.66
N ARG A 171 10.58 -11.20 -11.18
CA ARG A 171 11.97 -10.77 -11.43
C ARG A 171 12.28 -10.72 -12.92
N GLN A 172 11.82 -11.73 -13.67
CA GLN A 172 12.03 -11.77 -15.12
C GLN A 172 11.34 -10.60 -15.83
N VAL A 173 10.11 -10.26 -15.44
CA VAL A 173 9.39 -9.09 -15.99
C VAL A 173 10.17 -7.81 -15.72
N TYR A 174 10.64 -7.58 -14.48
CA TYR A 174 11.42 -6.38 -14.17
C TYR A 174 12.77 -6.32 -14.88
N VAL A 175 13.41 -7.46 -15.17
CA VAL A 175 14.65 -7.51 -15.96
C VAL A 175 14.37 -7.18 -17.43
N GLN A 176 13.27 -7.67 -17.99
CA GLN A 176 12.90 -7.41 -19.39
C GLN A 176 12.54 -5.94 -19.64
N GLU A 177 11.88 -5.29 -18.68
CA GLU A 177 11.48 -3.89 -18.78
C GLU A 177 12.56 -2.91 -18.30
N ASP A 178 13.76 -3.40 -17.96
CA ASP A 178 14.83 -2.62 -17.33
C ASP A 178 14.34 -1.81 -16.10
N ASP A 179 13.34 -2.33 -15.38
CA ASP A 179 12.84 -1.74 -14.14
C ASP A 179 13.78 -2.06 -12.99
N PHE A 180 14.84 -1.27 -12.90
CA PHE A 180 15.85 -1.41 -11.86
C PHE A 180 15.31 -1.15 -10.45
N GLN A 181 14.26 -0.32 -10.30
CA GLN A 181 13.64 -0.08 -8.99
C GLN A 181 12.85 -1.32 -8.54
N GLY A 182 12.05 -1.90 -9.44
CA GLY A 182 11.34 -3.16 -9.21
C GLY A 182 12.29 -4.31 -8.89
N GLN A 183 13.38 -4.47 -9.66
CA GLN A 183 14.43 -5.46 -9.38
C GLN A 183 15.02 -5.26 -7.97
N ALA A 184 15.43 -4.04 -7.63
CA ALA A 184 15.98 -3.73 -6.31
C ALA A 184 14.97 -4.07 -5.20
N ALA A 185 13.69 -3.70 -5.36
CA ALA A 185 12.65 -3.98 -4.39
C ALA A 185 12.48 -5.50 -4.14
N THR A 186 12.65 -6.35 -5.16
CA THR A 186 12.61 -7.81 -4.95
C THR A 186 13.77 -8.31 -4.09
N HIS A 187 14.97 -7.77 -4.28
CA HIS A 187 16.16 -8.10 -3.47
C HIS A 187 16.08 -7.55 -2.06
N ILE A 188 15.52 -6.35 -1.86
CA ILE A 188 15.25 -5.80 -0.52
C ILE A 188 14.26 -6.69 0.23
N ARG A 189 13.21 -7.17 -0.45
CA ARG A 189 12.28 -8.13 0.17
C ARG A 189 12.98 -9.42 0.57
N ASP A 190 13.90 -9.95 -0.24
CA ASP A 190 14.70 -11.13 0.12
C ASP A 190 15.52 -10.87 1.39
N ALA A 191 16.15 -9.70 1.48
CA ALA A 191 16.94 -9.31 2.66
C ALA A 191 16.08 -9.23 3.94
N ILE A 192 14.81 -8.82 3.85
CA ILE A 192 13.89 -8.73 4.99
C ILE A 192 13.39 -10.11 5.44
N GLU A 193 13.16 -11.02 4.50
CA GLU A 193 12.64 -12.37 4.76
C GLU A 193 13.71 -13.34 5.28
N GLN A 194 15.00 -13.01 5.11
CA GLN A 194 16.13 -13.82 5.52
C GLN A 194 16.57 -13.52 6.96
N THR A 195 17.11 -14.54 7.64
CA THR A 195 17.64 -14.43 9.00
C THR A 195 19.16 -14.51 9.06
N ASN A 196 19.79 -15.10 8.05
CA ASN A 196 21.24 -15.27 7.98
C ASN A 196 21.92 -13.96 7.50
N PRO A 197 22.84 -13.36 8.30
CA PRO A 197 23.55 -12.13 7.93
C PRO A 197 24.20 -12.20 6.55
N GLY A 198 24.84 -13.32 6.20
CA GLY A 198 25.52 -13.46 4.90
C GLY A 198 24.56 -13.41 3.70
N SER A 199 23.36 -13.98 3.86
CA SER A 199 22.32 -13.93 2.81
C SER A 199 21.72 -12.53 2.69
N ILE A 200 21.49 -11.85 3.83
CA ILE A 200 21.01 -10.47 3.89
C ILE A 200 22.01 -9.56 3.16
N GLU A 201 23.30 -9.67 3.48
CA GLU A 201 24.35 -8.90 2.82
C GLU A 201 24.38 -9.13 1.30
N ALA A 202 24.32 -10.38 0.84
CA ALA A 202 24.30 -10.71 -0.59
C ALA A 202 23.08 -10.11 -1.32
N SER A 203 21.92 -10.13 -0.66
CA SER A 203 20.69 -9.54 -1.19
C SER A 203 20.79 -8.01 -1.28
N LEU A 204 21.34 -7.35 -0.25
CA LEU A 204 21.58 -5.90 -0.25
C LEU A 204 22.61 -5.47 -1.30
N ILE A 205 23.66 -6.26 -1.55
CA ILE A 205 24.62 -6.00 -2.64
C ILE A 205 23.92 -6.05 -3.99
N SER A 206 23.05 -7.05 -4.21
CA SER A 206 22.30 -7.17 -5.45
C SER A 206 21.32 -6.00 -5.64
N ALA A 207 20.61 -5.59 -4.58
CA ALA A 207 19.76 -4.41 -4.60
C ALA A 207 20.53 -3.11 -4.91
N ARG A 208 21.72 -2.95 -4.32
CA ARG A 208 22.63 -1.81 -4.58
C ARG A 208 23.01 -1.72 -6.05
N GLU A 209 23.39 -2.84 -6.68
CA GLU A 209 23.75 -2.85 -8.11
C GLU A 209 22.57 -2.46 -9.00
N CYS A 210 21.35 -2.91 -8.67
CA CYS A 210 20.15 -2.45 -9.35
C CYS A 210 19.94 -0.95 -9.18
N TYR A 211 20.01 -0.40 -7.97
CA TYR A 211 19.86 1.05 -7.76
C TYR A 211 20.94 1.87 -8.47
N LYS A 212 22.18 1.35 -8.54
CA LYS A 212 23.28 1.98 -9.28
C LYS A 212 22.99 2.06 -10.77
N LYS A 213 22.49 0.97 -11.37
CA LYS A 213 22.04 0.97 -12.78
C LYS A 213 20.87 1.92 -13.00
N GLY A 214 19.94 1.97 -12.05
CA GLY A 214 18.80 2.89 -12.05
C GLY A 214 19.10 4.33 -11.63
N LYS A 215 20.38 4.71 -11.44
CA LYS A 215 20.83 6.06 -11.03
C LYS A 215 20.12 6.59 -9.77
N ASN A 216 19.85 5.72 -8.80
CA ASN A 216 19.25 6.07 -7.51
C ASN A 216 20.33 6.07 -6.41
N ASP A 217 21.02 7.20 -6.25
CA ASP A 217 22.13 7.35 -5.29
C ASP A 217 21.69 7.14 -3.84
N LEU A 218 20.47 7.56 -3.49
CA LEU A 218 19.90 7.34 -2.16
C LEU A 218 19.74 5.85 -1.88
N GLY A 219 19.18 5.09 -2.84
CA GLY A 219 19.03 3.64 -2.73
C GLY A 219 20.38 2.93 -2.58
N VAL A 220 21.40 3.38 -3.31
CA VAL A 220 22.78 2.86 -3.18
C VAL A 220 23.33 3.10 -1.77
N SER A 221 23.22 4.33 -1.25
CA SER A 221 23.69 4.67 0.10
C SER A 221 22.97 3.87 1.18
N ILE A 222 21.64 3.75 1.10
CA ILE A 222 20.84 2.99 2.08
C ILE A 222 21.21 1.51 2.08
N CYS A 223 21.45 0.91 0.91
CA CYS A 223 21.86 -0.51 0.84
C CYS A 223 23.26 -0.72 1.44
N GLU A 224 24.19 0.21 1.23
CA GLU A 224 25.52 0.14 1.84
C GLU A 224 25.47 0.30 3.36
N ASP A 225 24.72 1.28 3.86
CA ASP A 225 24.56 1.50 5.30
C ASP A 225 23.88 0.30 5.96
N GLY A 226 22.82 -0.25 5.34
CA GLY A 226 22.15 -1.45 5.82
C GLY A 226 23.07 -2.68 5.85
N ARG A 227 23.88 -2.88 4.81
CA ARG A 227 24.86 -3.98 4.74
C ARG A 227 25.93 -3.84 5.82
N LYS A 228 26.47 -2.63 5.98
CA LYS A 228 27.48 -2.32 7.00
C LYS A 228 26.94 -2.54 8.41
N LEU A 229 25.70 -2.11 8.66
CA LEU A 229 25.03 -2.29 9.95
C LEU A 229 24.80 -3.77 10.24
N CYS A 230 24.29 -4.53 9.27
CA CYS A 230 24.09 -5.98 9.41
C CYS A 230 25.38 -6.70 9.79
N LYS A 231 26.50 -6.35 9.13
CA LYS A 231 27.82 -6.92 9.45
C LYS A 231 28.25 -6.59 10.89
N GLN A 232 28.09 -5.34 11.31
CA GLN A 232 28.43 -4.91 12.67
C GLN A 232 27.53 -5.59 13.71
N GLN A 233 26.23 -5.69 13.45
CA GLN A 233 25.28 -6.40 14.30
C GLN A 233 25.64 -7.88 14.45
N SER A 234 26.08 -8.54 13.39
CA SER A 234 26.56 -9.93 13.46
C SER A 234 27.73 -10.07 14.44
N SER A 235 28.74 -9.19 14.35
CA SER A 235 29.88 -9.19 15.27
C SER A 235 29.48 -8.86 16.72
N LEU A 236 28.56 -7.92 16.92
CA LEU A 236 28.03 -7.59 18.24
C LEU A 236 27.26 -8.78 18.85
N GLN A 237 26.45 -9.46 18.04
CA GLN A 237 25.70 -10.64 18.45
C GLN A 237 26.62 -11.79 18.87
N GLU A 238 27.71 -12.04 18.13
CA GLU A 238 28.74 -13.01 18.52
C GLU A 238 29.45 -12.64 19.83
N THR A 239 29.70 -11.35 20.05
CA THR A 239 30.44 -10.85 21.22
C THR A 239 29.60 -10.88 22.49
N TYR A 240 28.33 -10.47 22.42
CA TYR A 240 27.45 -10.28 23.58
C TYR A 240 26.39 -11.38 23.74
N GLY A 241 26.33 -12.35 22.82
CA GLY A 241 25.34 -13.44 22.84
C GLY A 241 23.88 -12.97 22.78
N THR A 242 23.64 -11.72 22.38
CA THR A 242 22.32 -11.07 22.34
C THR A 242 21.93 -10.86 20.89
N SER A 243 20.62 -10.95 20.57
CA SER A 243 20.15 -10.72 19.21
C SER A 243 20.33 -9.25 18.80
N PHE A 244 21.18 -8.99 17.80
CA PHE A 244 21.39 -7.66 17.20
C PHE A 244 20.96 -7.60 15.74
N VAL A 245 21.10 -8.71 15.01
CA VAL A 245 20.83 -8.74 13.56
C VAL A 245 19.35 -8.48 13.30
N GLY A 246 19.06 -7.53 12.42
CA GLY A 246 17.69 -7.15 12.06
C GLY A 246 17.10 -6.04 12.92
N LEU A 247 17.76 -5.63 14.01
CA LEU A 247 17.36 -4.44 14.76
C LEU A 247 17.56 -3.19 13.91
N SER A 248 16.74 -2.17 14.15
CA SER A 248 17.02 -0.83 13.62
C SER A 248 18.31 -0.28 14.23
N LEU A 249 18.92 0.73 13.60
CA LEU A 249 20.05 1.46 14.20
C LEU A 249 19.69 1.99 15.60
N HIS A 250 18.46 2.50 15.76
CA HIS A 250 17.97 3.02 17.02
C HIS A 250 17.94 1.93 18.10
N ASP A 251 17.39 0.77 17.78
CA ASP A 251 17.27 -0.33 18.74
C ASP A 251 18.62 -0.98 19.01
N SER A 252 19.52 -1.04 18.02
CA SER A 252 20.90 -1.48 18.21
C SER A 252 21.65 -0.59 19.21
N VAL A 253 21.51 0.74 19.06
CA VAL A 253 22.09 1.71 20.01
C VAL A 253 21.44 1.58 21.39
N ARG A 254 20.12 1.37 21.46
CA ARG A 254 19.41 1.13 22.73
C ARG A 254 19.98 -0.09 23.45
N THR A 255 20.09 -1.23 22.77
CA THR A 255 20.62 -2.46 23.35
C THR A 255 22.05 -2.29 23.85
N LEU A 256 22.91 -1.57 23.11
CA LEU A 256 24.25 -1.25 23.59
C LEU A 256 24.24 -0.39 24.86
N LEU A 257 23.35 0.61 24.94
CA LEU A 257 23.19 1.43 26.15
C LEU A 257 22.65 0.60 27.32
N GLU A 258 21.75 -0.35 27.07
CA GLU A 258 21.23 -1.28 28.07
C GLU A 258 22.34 -2.19 28.62
N LEU A 259 23.23 -2.66 27.76
CA LEU A 259 24.43 -3.42 28.13
C LEU A 259 25.53 -2.58 28.80
N GLY A 260 25.41 -1.24 28.80
CA GLY A 260 26.41 -0.32 29.37
C GLY A 260 27.55 0.05 28.42
N GLU A 261 27.48 -0.34 27.14
CA GLU A 261 28.51 -0.14 26.12
C GLU A 261 28.42 1.24 25.45
N ILE A 262 28.59 2.29 26.25
CA ILE A 262 28.42 3.69 25.83
C ILE A 262 29.36 4.06 24.68
N LYS A 263 30.61 3.58 24.70
CA LYS A 263 31.61 3.88 23.66
C LYS A 263 31.21 3.31 22.30
N LEU A 264 30.66 2.08 22.28
CA LEU A 264 30.17 1.47 21.06
C LEU A 264 28.89 2.16 20.57
N ALA A 265 27.99 2.53 21.47
CA ALA A 265 26.80 3.30 21.15
C ALA A 265 27.14 4.67 20.52
N ASP A 266 28.13 5.39 21.07
CA ASP A 266 28.63 6.66 20.52
C ASP A 266 29.29 6.48 19.14
N LYS A 267 30.01 5.37 18.96
CA LYS A 267 30.61 5.01 17.66
C LYS A 267 29.53 4.79 16.60
N LEU A 268 28.52 3.96 16.88
CA LEU A 268 27.40 3.71 15.95
C LEU A 268 26.64 5.00 15.64
N ARG A 269 26.33 5.81 16.65
CA ARG A 269 25.68 7.12 16.46
C ARG A 269 26.47 8.00 15.48
N SER A 270 27.78 8.13 15.67
CA SER A 270 28.63 8.98 14.84
C SER A 270 28.75 8.45 13.41
N GLU A 271 28.91 7.14 13.27
CA GLU A 271 29.11 6.44 12.00
C GLU A 271 27.90 6.54 11.07
N TYR A 272 26.69 6.36 11.61
CA TYR A 272 25.42 6.44 10.86
C TYR A 272 24.73 7.80 10.98
N ARG A 273 25.44 8.81 11.51
CA ARG A 273 24.94 10.19 11.64
C ARG A 273 23.59 10.28 12.35
N MET A 274 23.40 9.47 13.40
CA MET A 274 22.19 9.55 14.21
C MET A 274 22.10 10.95 14.84
N PRO A 275 20.96 11.67 14.68
CA PRO A 275 20.82 13.01 15.22
C PRO A 275 21.04 13.05 16.73
N ASP A 276 21.81 14.03 17.21
CA ASP A 276 22.12 14.22 18.63
C ASP A 276 20.88 14.24 19.51
N ARG A 277 19.82 14.93 19.05
CA ARG A 277 18.54 14.98 19.76
C ARG A 277 17.95 13.59 19.98
N ARG A 278 17.99 12.72 18.96
CA ARG A 278 17.48 11.34 19.05
C ARG A 278 18.32 10.50 19.99
N TYR A 279 19.64 10.58 19.88
CA TYR A 279 20.55 9.82 20.75
C TYR A 279 20.41 10.23 22.22
N TRP A 280 20.35 11.53 22.51
CA TRP A 280 20.18 12.03 23.88
C TRP A 280 18.85 11.58 24.47
N TRP A 281 17.76 11.72 23.73
CA TRP A 281 16.46 11.25 24.18
C TRP A 281 16.47 9.75 24.48
N LEU A 282 17.04 8.95 23.58
CA LEU A 282 17.16 7.52 23.75
C LEU A 282 17.96 7.18 25.01
N ARG A 283 19.11 7.82 25.23
CA ARG A 283 19.96 7.56 26.39
C ARG A 283 19.29 7.98 27.71
N ILE A 284 18.55 9.09 27.74
CA ILE A 284 17.77 9.49 28.93
C ILE A 284 16.75 8.41 29.28
N LEU A 285 15.96 7.97 28.30
CA LEU A 285 14.96 6.93 28.53
C LEU A 285 15.59 5.62 28.98
N THR A 286 16.67 5.17 28.31
CA THR A 286 17.34 3.92 28.68
C THR A 286 17.94 3.97 30.09
N LEU A 287 18.52 5.09 30.51
CA LEU A 287 19.05 5.24 31.88
C LEU A 287 17.93 5.24 32.92
N ALA A 288 16.83 5.94 32.64
CA ALA A 288 15.66 5.96 33.51
C ALA A 288 14.97 4.58 33.62
N ASP A 289 14.82 3.88 32.49
CA ASP A 289 14.24 2.53 32.45
C ASP A 289 15.11 1.51 33.23
N LYS A 290 16.42 1.79 33.40
CA LYS A 290 17.38 1.02 34.20
C LYS A 290 17.48 1.45 35.68
N ASP A 291 16.72 2.46 36.11
CA ASP A 291 16.84 3.08 37.44
C ASP A 291 18.27 3.62 37.74
N ASP A 292 19.06 3.93 36.71
CA ASP A 292 20.45 4.40 36.83
C ASP A 292 20.52 5.94 36.88
N TRP A 293 19.99 6.49 37.97
CA TRP A 293 19.90 7.94 38.19
C TRP A 293 21.26 8.62 38.37
N ALA A 294 22.23 7.91 38.95
CA ALA A 294 23.58 8.42 39.13
C ALA A 294 24.25 8.68 37.76
N GLU A 295 24.08 7.76 36.82
CA GLU A 295 24.58 7.95 35.47
C GLU A 295 23.78 8.99 34.69
N LEU A 296 22.46 9.07 34.91
CA LEU A 296 21.63 10.12 34.31
C LEU A 296 22.10 11.52 34.75
N GLU A 297 22.41 11.69 36.05
CA GLU A 297 22.93 12.94 36.59
C GLU A 297 24.29 13.28 35.95
N ARG A 298 25.21 12.31 35.89
CA ARG A 298 26.51 12.47 35.23
C ARG A 298 26.35 12.85 33.76
N PHE A 299 25.45 12.17 33.05
CA PHE A 299 25.16 12.43 31.64
C PHE A 299 24.63 13.85 31.43
N SER A 300 23.72 14.32 32.30
CA SER A 300 23.17 15.67 32.23
C SER A 300 24.26 16.76 32.35
N LYS A 301 25.38 16.46 33.03
CA LYS A 301 26.50 17.40 33.26
C LYS A 301 27.57 17.30 32.17
N SER A 302 27.52 16.27 31.32
CA SER A 302 28.58 16.00 30.33
C SER A 302 28.70 17.09 29.26
N LYS A 303 27.58 17.53 28.69
CA LYS A 303 27.47 18.61 27.69
C LYS A 303 26.11 19.29 27.81
N LYS A 304 25.95 20.46 27.18
CA LYS A 304 24.63 21.10 27.06
C LYS A 304 23.69 20.18 26.27
N SER A 305 22.57 19.81 26.89
CA SER A 305 21.59 18.93 26.29
C SER A 305 20.96 19.57 25.03
N PRO A 306 21.00 18.91 23.85
CA PRO A 306 20.35 19.38 22.63
C PRO A 306 18.82 19.20 22.66
N VAL A 307 18.29 18.49 23.67
CA VAL A 307 16.84 18.26 23.87
C VAL A 307 16.27 19.09 25.02
N GLY A 308 17.07 19.95 25.65
CA GLY A 308 16.70 20.61 26.90
C GLY A 308 16.81 19.67 28.10
N TYR A 309 16.26 20.09 29.25
CA TYR A 309 16.30 19.31 30.50
C TYR A 309 14.93 18.78 30.92
N GLU A 310 13.89 19.23 30.23
CA GLU A 310 12.51 18.76 30.36
C GLU A 310 12.41 17.25 30.17
N PRO A 311 13.10 16.61 29.19
CA PRO A 311 13.02 15.16 29.04
C PRO A 311 13.66 14.40 30.21
N PHE A 312 14.65 14.98 30.88
CA PHE A 312 15.23 14.40 32.10
C PHE A 312 14.21 14.42 33.24
N VAL A 313 13.52 15.55 33.42
CA VAL A 313 12.45 15.69 34.42
C VAL A 313 11.33 14.69 34.12
N ASP A 314 10.83 14.64 32.89
CA ASP A 314 9.75 13.73 32.51
C ASP A 314 10.12 12.26 32.72
N ALA A 315 11.36 11.89 32.43
CA ALA A 315 11.86 10.54 32.71
C ALA A 315 11.88 10.23 34.22
N CYS A 316 12.29 11.18 35.06
CA CYS A 316 12.26 11.00 36.52
C CYS A 316 10.83 10.89 37.06
N LEU A 317 9.92 11.75 36.58
CA LEU A 317 8.52 11.74 37.02
C LEU A 317 7.78 10.46 36.62
N LYS A 318 8.09 9.89 35.45
CA LYS A 318 7.57 8.58 35.02
C LYS A 318 7.84 7.48 36.06
N TYR A 319 8.98 7.52 36.73
CA TYR A 319 9.40 6.56 37.75
C TYR A 319 9.21 7.05 39.19
N CYS A 320 8.43 8.11 39.39
CA CYS A 320 8.14 8.72 40.69
C CYS A 320 9.40 9.16 41.47
N LYS A 321 10.49 9.52 40.77
CA LYS A 321 11.72 10.03 41.38
C LYS A 321 11.73 11.56 41.42
N GLN A 322 10.89 12.12 42.28
CA GLN A 322 10.74 13.57 42.41
C GLN A 322 12.04 14.25 42.88
N ASP A 323 12.75 13.64 43.83
CA ASP A 323 14.03 14.17 44.34
C ASP A 323 15.11 14.27 43.25
N GLU A 324 15.12 13.30 42.34
CA GLU A 324 16.04 13.29 41.20
C GLU A 324 15.65 14.36 40.17
N ALA A 325 14.33 14.56 39.95
CA ALA A 325 13.81 15.59 39.05
C ALA A 325 14.24 17.02 39.47
N LEU A 326 14.34 17.29 40.78
CA LEU A 326 14.80 18.58 41.32
C LEU A 326 16.19 18.99 40.80
N LYS A 327 17.05 18.03 40.47
CA LYS A 327 18.40 18.32 39.94
C LYS A 327 18.37 18.90 38.53
N TYR A 328 17.30 18.65 37.77
CA TYR A 328 17.16 19.06 36.37
C TYR A 328 16.22 20.25 36.19
N LEU A 329 15.25 20.42 37.08
CA LEU A 329 14.26 21.50 37.06
C LEU A 329 14.85 22.92 36.92
N PRO A 330 15.91 23.32 37.66
CA PRO A 330 16.53 24.65 37.51
C PRO A 330 17.09 24.92 36.11
N ARG A 331 17.40 23.87 35.36
CA ARG A 331 18.04 23.92 34.04
C ARG A 331 17.03 23.92 32.89
N CYS A 332 15.75 23.70 33.17
CA CYS A 332 14.67 23.82 32.19
C CYS A 332 14.56 25.26 31.68
N SER A 333 14.01 25.45 30.47
CA SER A 333 13.88 26.80 29.91
C SER A 333 12.87 27.65 30.70
N ASP A 334 13.17 28.94 30.85
CA ASP A 334 12.43 29.83 31.78
C ASP A 334 10.93 29.93 31.48
N ASP A 335 10.52 29.77 30.21
CA ASP A 335 9.15 29.84 29.72
C ASP A 335 8.26 28.66 30.16
N ILE A 336 8.87 27.51 30.49
CA ILE A 336 8.15 26.30 30.93
C ILE A 336 8.59 25.81 32.30
N LYS A 337 9.65 26.38 32.86
CA LYS A 337 10.22 26.03 34.17
C LYS A 337 9.16 25.92 35.25
N VAL A 338 8.35 26.97 35.46
CA VAL A 338 7.26 26.97 36.47
C VAL A 338 6.27 25.82 36.24
N LYS A 339 5.89 25.56 34.98
CA LYS A 339 4.96 24.46 34.64
C LYS A 339 5.54 23.09 34.99
N TYR A 340 6.85 22.91 34.82
CA TYR A 340 7.54 21.66 35.15
C TYR A 340 7.72 21.48 36.67
N TYR A 341 7.99 22.54 37.45
CA TYR A 341 7.98 22.45 38.92
C TYR A 341 6.60 22.05 39.44
N VAL A 342 5.53 22.66 38.92
CA VAL A 342 4.14 22.27 39.23
C VAL A 342 3.87 20.82 38.84
N LYS A 343 4.28 20.40 37.63
CA LYS A 343 4.13 19.01 37.16
C LYS A 343 4.84 18.00 38.07
N ALA A 344 5.97 18.40 38.66
CA ALA A 344 6.75 17.58 39.58
C ALA A 344 6.21 17.58 41.02
N GLY A 345 5.23 18.43 41.35
CA GLY A 345 4.62 18.55 42.69
C GLY A 345 5.33 19.55 43.63
N PHE A 346 6.31 20.29 43.12
CA PHE A 346 7.11 21.26 43.87
C PHE A 346 6.47 22.66 43.79
N TYR A 347 5.32 22.83 44.44
CA TYR A 347 4.52 24.06 44.34
C TYR A 347 5.18 25.27 45.03
N GLU A 348 5.93 25.07 46.11
CA GLU A 348 6.61 26.18 46.79
C GLU A 348 7.76 26.72 45.93
N GLU A 349 8.58 25.81 45.39
CA GLU A 349 9.69 26.12 44.51
C GLU A 349 9.17 26.70 43.19
N ALA A 350 8.05 26.18 42.65
CA ALA A 350 7.40 26.77 41.48
C ALA A 350 7.00 28.23 41.72
N ALA A 351 6.47 28.54 42.90
CA ALA A 351 6.06 29.87 43.28
C ALA A 351 7.25 30.82 43.51
N GLU A 352 8.32 30.33 44.13
CA GLU A 352 9.58 31.07 44.26
C GLU A 352 10.16 31.42 42.88
N VAL A 353 10.21 30.47 41.94
CA VAL A 353 10.66 30.71 40.56
C VAL A 353 9.76 31.73 39.84
N ALA A 354 8.44 31.61 39.94
CA ALA A 354 7.50 32.56 39.33
C ALA A 354 7.65 33.98 39.90
N PHE A 355 7.88 34.08 41.21
CA PHE A 355 8.14 35.34 41.91
C PHE A 355 9.46 35.98 41.44
N GLU A 356 10.54 35.20 41.34
CA GLU A 356 11.84 35.66 40.82
C GLU A 356 11.75 36.14 39.36
N GLN A 357 10.96 35.46 38.54
CA GLN A 357 10.67 35.86 37.15
C GLN A 357 9.75 37.08 37.04
N LYS A 358 9.16 37.55 38.14
CA LYS A 358 8.15 38.62 38.19
C LYS A 358 6.93 38.33 37.29
N ASP A 359 6.56 37.05 37.20
CA ASP A 359 5.42 36.58 36.41
C ASP A 359 4.21 36.29 37.31
N GLU A 360 3.36 37.29 37.46
CA GLU A 360 2.10 37.19 38.23
C GLU A 360 1.17 36.10 37.67
N SER A 361 1.13 35.95 36.34
CA SER A 361 0.28 34.95 35.69
C SER A 361 0.73 33.52 36.00
N ALA A 362 2.05 33.30 36.03
CA ALA A 362 2.63 32.02 36.42
C ALA A 362 2.41 31.74 37.92
N LEU A 363 2.48 32.75 38.79
CA LEU A 363 2.24 32.58 40.22
C LEU A 363 0.76 32.26 40.53
N LEU A 364 -0.18 32.92 39.85
CA LEU A 364 -1.60 32.56 39.88
C LEU A 364 -1.85 31.15 39.35
N PHE A 365 -1.13 30.74 38.30
CA PHE A 365 -1.19 29.36 37.80
C PHE A 365 -0.74 28.35 38.86
N VAL A 366 0.35 28.63 39.59
CA VAL A 366 0.83 27.76 40.69
C VAL A 366 -0.23 27.67 41.80
N GLN A 367 -0.79 28.79 42.23
CA GLN A 367 -1.85 28.82 43.25
C GLN A 367 -3.05 27.97 42.84
N ASN A 368 -3.54 28.13 41.61
CA ASN A 368 -4.68 27.37 41.11
C ASN A 368 -4.41 25.86 40.95
N LYS A 369 -3.15 25.46 40.79
CA LYS A 369 -2.75 24.06 40.64
C LYS A 369 -2.35 23.39 41.96
N CYS A 370 -2.03 24.16 42.99
CA CYS A 370 -1.71 23.64 44.32
C CYS A 370 -2.96 22.98 44.94
N PRO A 371 -2.89 21.71 45.37
CA PRO A 371 -4.02 21.03 46.00
C PRO A 371 -4.56 21.78 47.24
N LEU A 372 -5.89 21.87 47.36
CA LEU A 372 -6.54 22.65 48.44
C LEU A 372 -6.26 22.13 49.86
N ASN A 373 -5.82 20.88 49.97
CA ASN A 373 -5.41 20.27 51.23
C ASN A 373 -4.01 20.70 51.70
N GLU A 374 -3.22 21.39 50.86
CA GLU A 374 -1.89 21.89 51.20
C GLU A 374 -1.93 23.35 51.69
N THR A 375 -2.65 23.59 52.79
CA THR A 375 -2.95 24.94 53.33
C THR A 375 -1.70 25.78 53.58
N THR A 376 -0.61 25.16 54.03
CA THR A 376 0.68 25.82 54.30
C THR A 376 1.34 26.34 53.02
N LYS A 377 1.31 25.54 51.95
CA LYS A 377 1.86 25.93 50.64
C LYS A 377 1.03 27.06 50.04
N HIS A 378 -0.30 26.94 50.11
CA HIS A 378 -1.22 28.01 49.70
C HIS A 378 -0.97 29.34 50.40
N ALA A 379 -0.71 29.32 51.72
CA ALA A 379 -0.37 30.53 52.47
C ALA A 379 0.94 31.16 51.98
N LYS A 380 1.97 30.33 51.74
CA LYS A 380 3.27 30.80 51.21
C LYS A 380 3.13 31.39 49.80
N ILE A 381 2.41 30.71 48.90
CA ILE A 381 2.13 31.20 47.53
C ILE A 381 1.37 32.53 47.56
N SER A 382 0.36 32.65 48.42
CA SER A 382 -0.44 33.87 48.57
C SER A 382 0.40 35.03 49.10
N SER A 383 1.31 34.77 50.06
CA SER A 383 2.26 35.79 50.54
C SER A 383 3.20 36.29 49.45
N LEU A 384 3.57 35.44 48.49
CA LEU A 384 4.42 35.83 47.36
C LEU A 384 3.65 36.68 46.33
N LEU A 385 2.36 36.41 46.14
CA LEU A 385 1.47 37.23 45.31
C LEU A 385 1.33 38.65 45.88
N GLU A 386 1.12 38.79 47.19
CA GLU A 386 1.00 40.10 47.85
C GLU A 386 2.29 40.92 47.78
N ARG A 387 3.45 40.25 47.71
CA ARG A 387 4.78 40.87 47.66
C ARG A 387 5.24 41.25 46.25
N LEU A 388 4.53 40.83 45.21
CA LEU A 388 4.84 41.23 43.84
C LEU A 388 4.52 42.71 43.67
N PRO A 389 5.48 43.55 43.22
CA PRO A 389 5.20 44.94 42.98
C PRO A 389 4.18 45.05 41.85
N ILE A 390 3.01 45.62 42.17
CA ILE A 390 1.97 45.96 41.21
C ILE A 390 2.62 46.82 40.12
N LYS A 391 2.73 46.30 38.90
CA LYS A 391 3.13 47.10 37.74
C LYS A 391 2.10 48.20 37.58
N LYS A 392 2.48 49.45 37.89
CA LYS A 392 1.77 50.66 37.48
C LYS A 392 1.94 50.89 35.99
#